data_AF-A0A9N9MIS3-F1
#
_entry.id   AF-A0A9N9MIS3-F1
#
_cell.length_a   1.000
_cell.length_b   1.000
_cell.length_c   1.000
_cell.angle_alpha   90.00
_cell.angle_beta   90.00
_cell.angle_gamma   90.00
#
_symmetry.space_group_name_H-M   'P 1'
#
loop_
_entity.id
_entity.type
_entity.pdbx_description
1 polymer ?
#
loop_
_entity_poly.entity_id
_entity_poly.type
_entity_poly.pdbx_seq_one_letter_code
_entity_poly.pdbx_strand_id
1 'polypeptide(L)'
;MQTEREEDLSRLYDTGVIKYPSPGVGRTSKQPPQTGQGDHLTKPQKSQLPQNYQRGVLPKYLRDRKEESAIPEPDNECPSGHVLLPEEERKETLRVLRQSYADRIQELNMMPVRNDTLKMKKRKMEIEEELKRIDGGIKVFQRPKVYVKINA
;
A
#
# COMPACT_ATOMS: atom_id res chain seq x y z
N MET A 1 -42.93 8.55 1.45
CA MET A 1 -41.72 8.95 2.19
C MET A 1 -41.74 8.19 3.52
N GLN A 2 -41.15 7.00 3.58
CA GLN A 2 -40.93 6.27 4.82
C GLN A 2 -39.42 6.13 4.98
N THR A 3 -38.90 6.67 6.07
CA THR A 3 -37.48 6.64 6.45
C THR A 3 -37.14 5.25 6.99
N GLU A 4 -36.09 4.65 6.44
CA GLU A 4 -35.64 3.30 6.76
C GLU A 4 -35.10 3.22 8.21
N ARG A 5 -35.43 2.14 8.91
CA ARG A 5 -35.05 1.86 10.30
C ARG A 5 -33.77 1.02 10.29
N GLU A 6 -32.73 1.45 11.01
CA GLU A 6 -31.39 0.78 11.04
C GLU A 6 -31.43 -0.71 11.42
N GLU A 7 -32.49 -1.15 12.08
CA GLU A 7 -32.69 -2.52 12.53
C GLU A 7 -32.84 -3.54 11.37
N ASP A 8 -33.19 -3.10 10.16
CA ASP A 8 -33.38 -3.97 8.99
C ASP A 8 -32.06 -4.31 8.26
N LEU A 9 -31.00 -3.53 8.44
CA LEU A 9 -29.68 -3.79 7.83
C LEU A 9 -28.98 -4.99 8.46
N SER A 10 -29.16 -5.21 9.77
CA SER A 10 -28.53 -6.33 10.48
C SER A 10 -29.09 -7.70 10.06
N ARG A 11 -30.38 -7.78 9.73
CA ARG A 11 -31.00 -9.04 9.24
C ARG A 11 -30.57 -9.44 7.84
N LEU A 12 -29.98 -8.52 7.07
CA LEU A 12 -29.52 -8.76 5.69
C LEU A 12 -28.25 -9.62 5.63
N TYR A 13 -27.40 -9.54 6.66
CA TYR A 13 -26.13 -10.26 6.72
C TYR A 13 -26.26 -11.68 7.29
N ASP A 14 -27.35 -11.98 7.98
CA ASP A 14 -27.54 -13.25 8.71
C ASP A 14 -28.10 -14.37 7.81
N THR A 15 -28.89 -14.03 6.78
CA THR A 15 -29.51 -15.04 5.89
C THR A 15 -28.81 -15.20 4.54
N GLY A 16 -27.68 -14.52 4.29
CA GLY A 16 -26.82 -14.75 3.12
C GLY A 16 -27.48 -14.57 1.74
N VAL A 17 -28.74 -14.14 1.68
CA VAL A 17 -29.49 -13.95 0.44
C VAL A 17 -29.92 -12.50 0.36
N ILE A 18 -29.13 -11.69 -0.36
CA ILE A 18 -29.54 -10.37 -0.79
C ILE A 18 -30.68 -10.56 -1.80
N LYS A 19 -31.93 -10.53 -1.33
CA LYS A 19 -33.11 -10.46 -2.21
C LYS A 19 -33.19 -9.03 -2.77
N TYR A 20 -32.71 -8.84 -4.00
CA TYR A 20 -33.04 -7.63 -4.73
C TYR A 20 -34.55 -7.58 -4.98
N PRO A 21 -35.24 -6.48 -4.66
CA PRO A 21 -36.60 -6.28 -5.11
C PRO A 21 -36.55 -6.15 -6.64
N SER A 22 -37.03 -7.19 -7.33
CA SER A 22 -37.21 -7.17 -8.77
C SER A 22 -38.11 -5.99 -9.12
N PRO A 23 -37.73 -5.06 -10.01
CA PRO A 23 -38.54 -3.89 -10.33
C PRO A 23 -39.85 -4.34 -10.98
N GLY A 24 -40.89 -4.44 -10.17
CA GLY A 24 -42.27 -4.58 -10.63
C GLY A 24 -42.64 -3.32 -11.41
N VAL A 25 -42.75 -3.48 -12.72
CA VAL A 25 -43.19 -2.45 -13.67
C VAL A 25 -44.58 -1.94 -13.26
N GLY A 26 -44.63 -0.78 -12.60
CA GLY A 26 -45.84 0.01 -12.43
C GLY A 26 -46.25 0.58 -13.79
N ARG A 27 -47.21 -0.07 -14.45
CA ARG A 27 -47.86 0.43 -15.67
C ARG A 27 -48.77 1.61 -15.30
N THR A 28 -48.45 2.82 -15.76
CA THR A 28 -49.46 3.84 -16.04
C THR A 28 -49.58 4.01 -17.56
N SER A 29 -50.84 4.04 -17.98
CA SER A 29 -51.33 3.87 -19.34
C SER A 29 -51.03 5.05 -20.25
N LYS A 30 -50.42 4.80 -21.43
CA LYS A 30 -50.80 5.37 -22.73
C LYS A 30 -50.44 4.37 -23.85
N GLN A 31 -51.45 3.82 -24.55
CA GLN A 31 -51.27 2.99 -25.76
C GLN A 31 -50.92 3.87 -26.98
N PRO A 32 -50.28 3.29 -28.02
CA PRO A 32 -50.98 3.10 -29.30
C PRO A 32 -50.64 1.72 -29.94
N PRO A 33 -51.17 1.33 -31.13
CA PRO A 33 -51.90 0.08 -31.34
C PRO A 33 -51.07 -1.11 -31.86
N GLN A 34 -51.70 -2.28 -31.82
CA GLN A 34 -51.22 -3.61 -32.19
C GLN A 34 -50.88 -3.73 -33.68
N THR A 35 -49.89 -4.57 -34.03
CA THR A 35 -50.00 -5.65 -35.02
C THR A 35 -48.69 -6.44 -35.14
N GLY A 36 -48.81 -7.77 -35.30
CA GLY A 36 -47.77 -8.57 -35.97
C GLY A 36 -47.08 -9.63 -35.11
N GLN A 37 -47.48 -10.89 -35.31
CA GLN A 37 -46.84 -12.10 -34.84
C GLN A 37 -45.52 -12.38 -35.57
N GLY A 38 -44.64 -13.17 -34.94
CA GLY A 38 -43.64 -13.97 -35.63
C GLY A 38 -42.28 -13.96 -34.94
N ASP A 39 -41.83 -15.13 -34.48
CA ASP A 39 -40.45 -15.35 -34.05
C ASP A 39 -39.47 -15.06 -35.19
N HIS A 40 -38.45 -14.24 -34.94
CA HIS A 40 -37.28 -14.15 -35.80
C HIS A 40 -36.03 -14.30 -34.92
N LEU A 41 -35.39 -15.46 -35.02
CA LEU A 41 -34.05 -15.67 -34.50
C LEU A 41 -33.08 -14.83 -35.34
N THR A 42 -32.85 -13.58 -34.92
CA THR A 42 -31.91 -12.67 -35.57
C THR A 42 -30.49 -13.19 -35.31
N LYS A 43 -29.86 -13.70 -36.36
CA LYS A 43 -28.45 -14.13 -36.42
C LYS A 43 -27.55 -13.09 -35.73
N PRO A 44 -26.47 -13.49 -35.03
CA PRO A 44 -25.56 -12.54 -34.41
C PRO A 44 -24.99 -11.64 -35.50
N GLN A 45 -25.39 -10.38 -35.49
CA GLN A 45 -24.79 -9.32 -36.28
C GLN A 45 -23.30 -9.37 -35.98
N LYS A 46 -22.48 -9.65 -37.01
CA LYS A 46 -21.02 -9.53 -36.91
C LYS A 46 -20.75 -8.13 -36.39
N SER A 47 -20.32 -8.01 -35.14
CA SER A 47 -20.10 -6.76 -34.44
C SER A 47 -19.10 -5.95 -35.26
N GLN A 48 -19.61 -4.99 -36.04
CA GLN A 48 -18.77 -4.08 -36.80
C GLN A 48 -17.91 -3.33 -35.79
N LEU A 49 -16.59 -3.37 -36.01
CA LEU A 49 -15.66 -2.62 -35.18
C LEU A 49 -16.00 -1.13 -35.29
N PRO A 50 -15.92 -0.38 -34.20
CA PRO A 50 -16.21 1.04 -34.24
C PRO A 50 -15.26 1.73 -35.23
N GLN A 51 -15.75 2.74 -35.93
CA GLN A 51 -15.07 3.38 -37.06
C GLN A 51 -13.72 4.03 -36.68
N ASN A 52 -13.47 4.23 -35.37
CA ASN A 52 -12.25 4.76 -34.80
C ASN A 52 -11.27 3.67 -34.30
N TYR A 53 -11.54 2.39 -34.53
CA TYR A 53 -10.66 1.29 -34.14
C TYR A 53 -9.42 1.23 -35.03
N GLN A 54 -8.24 1.39 -34.42
CA GLN A 54 -6.95 1.22 -35.08
C GLN A 54 -6.21 0.05 -34.46
N ARG A 55 -5.89 -0.96 -35.28
CA ARG A 55 -5.11 -2.13 -34.84
C ARG A 55 -3.69 -1.71 -34.51
N GLY A 56 -3.18 -2.16 -33.36
CA GLY A 56 -1.86 -1.79 -32.85
C GLY A 56 -1.84 -0.54 -31.98
N VAL A 57 -2.99 0.13 -31.79
CA VAL A 57 -3.12 1.27 -30.88
C VAL A 57 -3.86 0.83 -29.61
N LEU A 58 -3.31 1.19 -28.45
CA LEU A 58 -3.95 0.96 -27.17
C LEU A 58 -5.23 1.81 -27.06
N PRO A 59 -6.37 1.21 -26.68
CA PRO A 59 -7.57 1.94 -26.31
C PRO A 59 -7.28 3.09 -25.33
N LYS A 60 -8.02 4.20 -25.47
CA LYS A 60 -7.80 5.44 -24.73
C LYS A 60 -7.65 5.19 -23.21
N TYR A 61 -8.56 4.42 -22.64
CA TYR A 61 -8.55 4.09 -21.20
C TYR A 61 -7.28 3.35 -20.73
N LEU A 62 -6.61 2.59 -21.60
CA LEU A 62 -5.34 1.93 -21.26
C LEU A 62 -4.16 2.90 -21.33
N ARG A 63 -4.24 3.92 -22.19
CA ARG A 63 -3.23 4.98 -22.27
C ARG A 63 -3.34 5.91 -21.07
N ASP A 64 -4.55 6.38 -20.78
CA ASP A 64 -4.85 7.28 -19.66
C ASP A 64 -4.46 6.61 -18.32
N ARG A 65 -4.82 5.33 -18.13
CA ARG A 65 -4.43 4.56 -16.94
C ARG A 65 -2.92 4.39 -16.78
N LYS A 66 -2.17 4.27 -17.89
CA LYS A 66 -0.70 4.17 -17.86
C LYS A 66 -0.09 5.52 -17.47
N GLU A 67 -0.62 6.62 -17.99
CA GLU A 67 -0.21 7.98 -17.61
C GLU A 67 -0.53 8.28 -16.14
N GLU A 68 -1.71 7.92 -15.65
CA GLU A 68 -2.07 8.06 -14.22
C GLU A 68 -1.14 7.26 -13.31
N SER A 69 -0.79 6.02 -13.68
CA SER A 69 0.17 5.21 -12.92
C SER A 69 1.63 5.66 -13.04
N ALA A 70 1.93 6.55 -13.99
CA ALA A 70 3.27 7.10 -14.22
C ALA A 70 3.45 8.45 -13.52
N ILE A 71 2.37 9.06 -13.02
CA ILE A 71 2.47 10.10 -12.01
C ILE A 71 3.06 9.37 -10.79
N PRO A 72 4.28 9.71 -10.32
CA PRO A 72 4.74 9.17 -9.07
C PRO A 72 3.69 9.58 -8.05
N GLU A 73 2.96 8.59 -7.53
CA GLU A 73 2.13 8.75 -6.34
C GLU A 73 2.97 9.63 -5.39
N PRO A 74 2.49 10.84 -5.04
CA PRO A 74 3.25 11.66 -4.13
C PRO A 74 3.50 10.78 -2.91
N ASP A 75 4.76 10.53 -2.59
CA ASP A 75 5.19 9.75 -1.43
C ASP A 75 4.56 10.40 -0.18
N ASN A 76 3.32 10.06 0.11
CA ASN A 76 2.50 10.56 1.22
C ASN A 76 2.91 9.82 2.49
N GLU A 77 4.21 9.78 2.77
CA GLU A 77 4.78 8.98 3.86
C GLU A 77 5.81 9.76 4.68
N CYS A 78 5.88 11.09 4.52
CA CYS A 78 6.51 11.92 5.55
C CYS A 78 5.48 12.08 6.69
N PRO A 79 5.68 11.44 7.85
CA PRO A 79 4.72 11.53 8.93
C PRO A 79 4.68 12.98 9.45
N SER A 80 3.49 13.46 9.81
CA SER A 80 3.32 14.82 10.34
C SER A 80 4.32 15.10 11.49
N GLY A 81 4.94 16.29 11.47
CA GLY A 81 5.98 16.66 12.44
C GLY A 81 7.34 15.98 12.23
N HIS A 82 7.61 15.43 11.04
CA HIS A 82 8.93 14.92 10.66
C HIS A 82 9.49 15.67 9.44
N VAL A 83 10.82 15.70 9.34
CA VAL A 83 11.58 16.32 8.25
C VAL A 83 12.53 15.28 7.65
N LEU A 84 12.69 15.30 6.31
CA LEU A 84 13.65 14.46 5.61
C LEU A 84 15.08 14.88 5.97
N LEU A 85 15.88 13.94 6.44
CA LEU A 85 17.30 14.16 6.74
C LEU A 85 18.10 14.32 5.43
N PRO A 86 18.90 15.39 5.28
CA PRO A 86 19.79 15.57 4.14
C PRO A 86 20.73 14.38 3.93
N GLU A 87 21.09 14.10 2.67
CA GLU A 87 21.91 12.94 2.34
C GLU A 87 23.32 13.02 2.93
N GLU A 88 23.90 14.22 3.01
CA GLU A 88 25.23 14.46 3.60
C GLU A 88 25.25 14.12 5.10
N GLU A 89 24.30 14.65 5.86
CA GLU A 89 24.17 14.38 7.30
C GLU A 89 23.89 12.89 7.58
N ARG A 90 23.04 12.27 6.74
CA ARG A 90 22.78 10.83 6.79
C ARG A 90 24.06 10.01 6.57
N LYS A 91 24.85 10.35 5.55
CA LYS A 91 26.11 9.66 5.24
C LYS A 91 27.15 9.83 6.34
N GLU A 92 27.26 11.03 6.91
CA GLU A 92 28.19 11.26 8.02
C GLU A 92 27.78 10.45 9.26
N THR A 93 26.49 10.48 9.62
CA THR A 93 25.97 9.67 10.73
C THR A 93 26.23 8.18 10.50
N LEU A 94 25.99 7.69 9.29
CA LEU A 94 26.28 6.31 8.90
C LEU A 94 27.78 5.98 9.02
N ARG A 95 28.66 6.90 8.65
CA ARG A 95 30.12 6.75 8.78
C ARG A 95 30.51 6.61 10.25
N VAL A 96 30.03 7.50 11.12
CA VAL A 96 30.31 7.48 12.57
C VAL A 96 29.80 6.20 13.21
N LEU A 97 28.59 5.75 12.85
CA LEU A 97 28.02 4.49 13.35
C LEU A 97 28.86 3.28 12.93
N ARG A 98 29.34 3.24 11.68
CA ARG A 98 30.23 2.16 11.20
C ARG A 98 31.57 2.15 11.91
N GLN A 99 32.15 3.32 12.18
CA GLN A 99 33.40 3.41 12.94
C GLN A 99 33.19 2.89 14.36
N SER A 100 32.16 3.38 15.06
CA SER A 100 31.82 2.91 16.41
C SER A 100 31.56 1.40 16.46
N TYR A 101 30.91 0.84 15.43
CA TYR A 101 30.69 -0.60 15.32
C TYR A 101 32.02 -1.36 15.23
N ALA A 102 32.94 -0.91 14.37
CA ALA A 102 34.25 -1.53 14.22
C ALA A 102 35.05 -1.48 15.54
N ASP A 103 35.02 -0.36 16.24
CA ASP A 103 35.71 -0.18 17.52
C ASP A 103 35.16 -1.15 18.58
N ARG A 104 33.84 -1.36 18.66
CA ARG A 104 33.22 -2.32 19.60
C ARG A 104 33.50 -3.78 19.23
N ILE A 105 33.56 -4.10 17.93
CA ILE A 105 34.00 -5.42 17.48
C ILE A 105 35.47 -5.66 17.87
N GLN A 106 36.33 -4.67 17.70
CA GLN A 106 37.72 -4.77 18.11
C GLN A 106 37.82 -4.99 19.61
N GLU A 107 37.06 -4.25 20.42
CA GLU A 107 37.02 -4.44 21.87
C GLU A 107 36.57 -5.86 22.25
N LEU A 108 35.52 -6.38 21.60
CA LEU A 108 35.06 -7.75 21.81
C LEU A 108 36.14 -8.78 21.47
N ASN A 109 36.87 -8.58 20.36
CA ASN A 109 37.95 -9.46 19.91
C ASN A 109 39.17 -9.42 20.84
N MET A 110 39.39 -8.31 21.55
CA MET A 110 40.46 -8.19 22.55
C MET A 110 40.10 -8.86 23.88
N MET A 111 38.86 -9.31 24.08
CA MET A 111 38.48 -10.03 25.29
C MET A 111 39.16 -11.41 25.36
N PRO A 112 39.56 -11.87 26.56
CA PRO A 112 40.11 -13.20 26.74
C PRO A 112 39.12 -14.30 26.32
N VAL A 113 39.64 -15.40 25.77
CA VAL A 113 38.85 -16.57 25.36
C VAL A 113 38.05 -17.17 26.52
N ARG A 114 38.60 -17.15 27.74
CA ARG A 114 37.89 -17.57 28.96
C ARG A 114 37.32 -16.35 29.68
N ASN A 115 36.00 -16.32 29.82
CA ASN A 115 35.25 -15.21 30.41
C ASN A 115 34.35 -15.68 31.56
N ASP A 116 34.88 -16.56 32.42
CA ASP A 116 34.08 -17.26 33.43
C ASP A 116 33.62 -16.36 34.58
N THR A 117 34.36 -15.28 34.86
CA THR A 117 34.03 -14.34 35.94
C THR A 117 32.80 -13.51 35.59
N LEU A 118 31.95 -13.24 36.58
CA LEU A 118 30.72 -12.45 36.38
C LEU A 118 31.01 -11.06 35.78
N LYS A 119 32.12 -10.42 36.18
CA LYS A 119 32.55 -9.13 35.63
C LYS A 119 32.81 -9.22 34.12
N MET A 120 33.50 -10.27 33.67
CA MET A 120 33.80 -10.45 32.25
C MET A 120 32.54 -10.77 31.44
N LYS A 121 31.61 -11.57 31.98
CA LYS A 121 30.31 -11.85 31.35
C LYS A 121 29.47 -10.59 31.19
N LYS A 122 29.42 -9.74 32.23
CA LYS A 122 28.73 -8.45 32.17
C LYS A 122 29.34 -7.55 31.11
N ARG A 123 30.68 -7.41 31.08
CA ARG A 123 31.36 -6.59 30.07
C ARG A 123 31.08 -7.07 28.65
N LYS A 124 31.09 -8.39 28.41
CA LYS A 124 30.75 -8.97 27.11
C LYS A 124 29.31 -8.61 26.70
N MET A 125 28.37 -8.77 27.61
CA MET A 125 26.95 -8.46 27.37
C MET A 125 26.74 -6.97 27.05
N GLU A 126 27.42 -6.06 27.77
CA GLU A 126 27.40 -4.62 27.49
C GLU A 126 27.85 -4.32 26.04
N ILE A 127 28.98 -4.90 25.62
CA ILE A 127 29.51 -4.70 24.26
C ILE A 127 28.53 -5.26 23.22
N GLU A 128 27.94 -6.43 23.45
CA GLU A 128 26.94 -7.04 22.55
C GLU A 128 25.65 -6.21 22.45
N GLU A 129 25.17 -5.66 23.56
CA GLU A 129 24.01 -4.76 23.56
C GLU A 129 24.30 -3.45 22.81
N GLU A 130 25.49 -2.87 23.00
CA GLU A 130 25.93 -1.69 22.25
C GLU A 130 26.04 -2.00 20.75
N LEU A 131 26.62 -3.13 20.37
CA LEU A 131 26.69 -3.58 18.97
C LEU A 131 25.30 -3.70 18.35
N LYS A 132 24.34 -4.28 19.08
CA LYS A 132 22.94 -4.40 18.64
C LYS A 132 22.28 -3.04 18.46
N ARG A 133 22.54 -2.09 19.36
CA ARG A 133 22.02 -0.71 19.27
C ARG A 133 22.59 0.01 18.04
N ILE A 134 23.90 -0.08 17.83
CA ILE A 134 24.57 0.55 16.70
C ILE A 134 24.10 -0.07 15.38
N ASP A 135 23.97 -1.39 15.29
CA ASP A 135 23.45 -2.09 14.10
C ASP A 135 22.01 -1.65 13.76
N GLY A 136 21.17 -1.46 14.78
CA GLY A 136 19.84 -0.86 14.61
C GLY A 136 19.91 0.54 13.99
N GLY A 137 20.82 1.39 14.48
CA GLY A 137 21.08 2.72 13.90
C GLY A 137 21.56 2.64 12.45
N ILE A 138 22.56 1.81 12.16
CA ILE A 138 23.10 1.60 10.81
C ILE A 138 21.98 1.21 9.85
N LYS A 139 21.11 0.27 10.23
CA LYS A 139 19.97 -0.16 9.41
C LYS A 139 18.99 0.97 9.08
N VAL A 140 18.76 1.90 10.01
CA VAL A 140 17.90 3.07 9.78
C VAL A 140 18.58 4.03 8.78
N PHE A 141 19.83 4.40 9.03
CA PHE A 141 20.55 5.38 8.20
C PHE A 141 21.06 4.83 6.86
N GLN A 142 21.10 3.50 6.71
CA GLN A 142 21.41 2.83 5.43
C GLN A 142 20.31 3.04 4.39
N ARG A 143 19.07 3.29 4.82
CA ARG A 143 17.96 3.61 3.90
C ARG A 143 18.21 4.95 3.20
N PRO A 144 17.78 5.11 1.93
CA PRO A 144 18.03 6.34 1.18
C PRO A 144 17.26 7.55 1.75
N LYS A 145 16.04 7.35 2.25
CA LYS A 145 15.20 8.38 2.87
C LYS A 145 15.03 8.08 4.35
N VAL A 146 15.37 9.05 5.20
CA VAL A 146 15.26 8.96 6.66
C VAL A 146 14.54 10.20 7.15
N TYR A 147 13.51 10.02 7.97
CA TYR A 147 12.73 11.13 8.53
C TYR A 147 13.04 11.28 10.02
N VAL A 148 13.28 12.51 10.46
CA VAL A 148 13.57 12.84 11.85
C VAL A 148 12.44 13.70 12.40
N LYS A 149 11.99 13.41 13.62
CA LYS A 149 10.96 14.20 14.30
C LYS A 149 11.54 15.56 14.67
N ILE A 150 10.90 16.65 14.24
CA ILE A 150 11.26 17.98 14.74
C ILE A 150 10.83 18.08 16.21
N ASN A 151 11.77 18.42 17.08
CA ASN A 151 11.48 18.61 18.50
C ASN A 151 10.49 19.79 18.63
N ALA A 152 9.32 19.52 19.21
CA ALA A 152 8.39 20.53 19.70
C ALA A 152 8.81 20.97 21.09
#